data_AF-A0A9D4L3Z2-F1
#
_entry.id   AF-A0A9D4L3Z2-F1
#
_cell.length_a   1.000
_cell.length_b   1.000
_cell.length_c   1.000
_cell.angle_alpha   90.00
_cell.angle_beta   90.00
_cell.angle_gamma   90.00
#
_symmetry.space_group_name_H-M   'P 1'
#
loop_
_entity.id
_entity.type
_entity.pdbx_description
1 polymer ?
#
loop_
_entity_poly.entity_id
_entity_poly.type
_entity_poly.pdbx_seq_one_letter_code
_entity_poly.pdbx_strand_id
1 'polypeptide(L)' 'MFYKIYHNLVAIPLPQYVKAPIRFTRHMHPLYLQKIQTGSLYHYYSFFPHSITLWDKLSADIATLSDIEKFKRAVVNVRY' A
#
# COMPACT_ATOMS: atom_id res chain seq x y z
N MET A 1 4.16 -5.78 -6.10
CA MET A 1 5.10 -6.22 -5.03
C MET A 1 4.50 -5.99 -3.65
N PHE A 2 4.06 -4.76 -3.33
CA PHE A 2 3.52 -4.40 -2.02
C PHE A 2 2.40 -5.32 -1.50
N TYR A 3 1.41 -5.65 -2.34
CA TYR A 3 0.36 -6.64 -2.03
C TYR A 3 0.93 -7.94 -1.44
N LYS A 4 1.96 -8.50 -2.09
CA LYS A 4 2.58 -9.75 -1.63
C LYS A 4 3.23 -9.59 -0.26
N ILE A 5 3.88 -8.45 -0.02
CA ILE A 5 4.53 -8.13 1.27
C ILE A 5 3.46 -8.00 2.36
N TYR A 6 2.39 -7.24 2.09
CA TYR A 6 1.30 -7.02 3.04
C TYR A 6 0.58 -8.33 3.43
N HIS A 7 0.38 -9.22 2.46
CA HIS A 7 -0.26 -10.53 2.67
C HIS A 7 0.73 -11.64 3.05
N ASN A 8 1.99 -11.32 3.40
CA ASN A 8 3.03 -12.29 3.77
C ASN A 8 3.26 -13.42 2.73
N LEU A 9 3.01 -13.13 1.45
CA LEU A 9 3.24 -14.06 0.32
C LEU A 9 4.72 -14.07 -0.13
N VAL A 10 5.56 -13.25 0.49
CA VAL A 10 7.01 -13.19 0.29
C VAL A 10 7.70 -13.05 1.65
N ALA A 11 8.92 -13.57 1.76
CA ALA A 11 9.75 -13.50 2.97
C ALA A 11 10.39 -12.12 3.18
N ILE A 12 9.62 -11.05 3.02
CA ILE A 12 10.03 -9.67 3.27
C ILE A 12 9.11 -9.14 4.37
N PRO A 13 9.63 -8.89 5.59
CA PRO A 13 8.80 -8.36 6.65
C PRO A 13 8.41 -6.90 6.38
N LEU A 14 7.20 -6.51 6.80
CA LEU A 14 6.82 -5.11 6.86
C LEU A 14 7.67 -4.39 7.91
N PRO A 15 8.29 -3.24 7.60
CA PRO A 15 9.06 -2.49 8.57
C PRO A 15 8.17 -2.00 9.73
N GLN A 16 8.72 -1.97 10.95
CA GLN A 16 7.98 -1.58 12.17
C GLN A 16 7.40 -0.15 12.12
N TYR A 17 7.98 0.71 11.28
CA TYR A 17 7.52 2.08 11.10
C TYR A 17 6.27 2.17 10.19
N VAL A 18 5.94 1.12 9.43
CA VAL A 18 4.72 1.08 8.61
C VAL A 18 3.56 0.64 9.50
N LYS A 19 2.60 1.54 9.71
CA LYS A 19 1.47 1.32 10.62
C LYS A 19 0.17 1.73 9.97
N ALA A 20 -0.94 1.15 10.43
CA ALA A 20 -2.28 1.61 10.06
C ALA A 20 -2.56 2.99 10.69
N PRO A 21 -3.40 3.82 10.04
CA PRO A 21 -3.80 5.10 10.61
C PRO A 21 -4.63 4.89 11.89
N ILE A 22 -4.46 5.80 12.86
CA ILE A 22 -5.21 5.79 14.13
C ILE A 22 -6.68 6.14 13.90
N ARG A 23 -6.96 6.95 12.88
CA ARG A 23 -8.32 7.40 12.53
C ARG A 23 -8.55 7.17 11.04
N PHE A 24 -9.61 6.44 10.71
CA PHE A 24 -10.04 6.24 9.34
C PHE A 24 -11.00 7.35 8.92
N THR A 25 -10.89 7.78 7.66
CA THR A 25 -11.84 8.72 7.03
C THR A 25 -12.63 8.01 5.94
N ARG A 26 -13.71 8.63 5.45
CA ARG A 26 -14.57 8.05 4.41
C ARG A 26 -13.85 7.80 3.07
N HIS A 27 -12.70 8.43 2.84
CA HIS A 27 -11.89 8.27 1.64
C HIS A 27 -10.78 7.22 1.80
N MET A 28 -10.65 6.61 2.98
CA MET A 28 -9.63 5.59 3.25
C MET A 28 -10.26 4.20 3.14
N HIS A 29 -9.56 3.31 2.44
CA HIS A 29 -9.93 1.90 2.40
C HIS A 29 -9.49 1.16 3.69
N PRO A 30 -10.02 -0.03 3.98
CA PRO A 30 -9.71 -0.76 5.23
C PRO A 30 -8.21 -1.06 5.42
N LEU A 31 -7.48 -1.27 4.32
CA LEU A 31 -6.05 -1.59 4.33
C LEU A 31 -5.14 -0.35 4.17
N TYR A 32 -5.65 0.84 4.49
CA TYR A 32 -4.89 2.08 4.34
C TYR A 32 -3.70 2.11 5.30
N LEU A 33 -2.60 2.71 4.89
CA LEU A 33 -1.39 2.81 5.70
C LEU A 33 -1.02 4.26 5.98
N GLN A 34 -0.33 4.48 7.08
CA GLN A 34 0.15 5.80 7.42
C GLN A 34 1.32 6.18 6.49
N LYS A 35 1.14 7.25 5.73
CA LYS A 35 2.22 7.85 4.94
C LYS A 35 3.31 8.40 5.84
N ILE A 36 4.54 8.02 5.54
CA ILE A 36 5.73 8.54 6.20
C ILE A 36 6.13 9.81 5.46
N GLN A 37 6.01 10.95 6.12
CA GLN A 37 6.50 12.22 5.59
C GLN A 37 7.92 12.48 6.10
N THR A 38 8.79 12.91 5.19
CA THR A 38 10.20 13.09 5.43
C THR A 38 10.73 14.14 4.46
N GLY A 39 11.59 15.04 4.94
CA GLY A 39 12.24 16.04 4.10
C GLY A 39 13.46 15.50 3.35
N SER A 40 13.90 14.28 3.65
CA SER A 40 15.07 13.67 3.02
C SER A 40 14.69 12.93 1.74
N LEU A 41 15.38 13.26 0.64
CA LEU A 41 15.24 12.58 -0.64
C LEU A 41 15.50 11.07 -0.53
N TYR A 42 16.36 10.65 0.40
CA TYR A 42 16.66 9.23 0.64
C TYR A 42 15.40 8.39 0.90
N HIS A 43 14.53 8.89 1.76
CA HIS A 43 13.28 8.19 2.07
C HIS A 43 12.22 8.39 0.98
N TYR A 44 12.22 9.52 0.27
CA TYR A 44 11.32 9.73 -0.86
C TYR A 44 11.54 8.71 -1.98
N TYR A 45 12.80 8.40 -2.30
CA TYR A 45 13.16 7.40 -3.31
C TYR A 45 13.24 5.97 -2.75
N SER A 46 12.92 5.77 -1.46
CA SER A 46 12.85 4.44 -0.87
C SER A 46 11.59 3.70 -1.32
N PHE A 47 11.70 2.37 -1.41
CA PHE A 47 10.62 1.50 -1.88
C PHE A 47 9.31 1.64 -1.09
N PHE A 48 9.36 1.65 0.24
CA PHE A 48 8.15 1.60 1.09
C PHE A 48 7.32 2.90 1.04
N PRO A 49 7.88 4.10 1.28
CA PRO A 49 7.09 5.33 1.22
C PRO A 49 6.43 5.54 -0.16
N HIS A 50 7.15 5.22 -1.23
CA HIS A 50 6.62 5.30 -2.58
C HIS A 50 5.50 4.28 -2.82
N SER A 51 5.72 3.01 -2.48
CA SER A 51 4.74 1.93 -2.67
C SER A 51 3.48 2.12 -1.83
N ILE A 52 3.61 2.59 -0.58
CA ILE A 52 2.48 2.92 0.30
C ILE A 52 1.63 4.02 -0.33
N THR A 53 2.27 5.03 -0.93
CA THR A 53 1.53 6.12 -1.59
C THR A 53 0.71 5.65 -2.78
N LEU A 54 1.22 4.70 -3.55
CA LEU A 54 0.48 4.06 -4.64
C LEU A 54 -0.62 3.13 -4.13
N TRP A 55 -0.34 2.38 -3.07
CA TRP A 55 -1.30 1.49 -2.41
C TRP A 55 -2.51 2.26 -1.90
N ASP A 56 -2.28 3.35 -1.18
CA ASP A 56 -3.31 4.22 -0.60
C ASP A 56 -4.17 4.95 -1.65
N LYS A 57 -3.72 5.01 -2.92
CA LYS A 57 -4.50 5.56 -4.04
C LYS A 57 -5.48 4.54 -4.64
N LEU A 58 -5.35 3.25 -4.30
CA LEU A 58 -6.23 2.22 -4.82
C LEU A 58 -7.65 2.37 -4.25
N SER A 59 -8.66 1.97 -5.02
CA SER A 59 -10.02 1.85 -4.50
C SER A 59 -10.10 0.68 -3.51
N ALA A 60 -11.04 0.76 -2.57
CA ALA A 60 -11.26 -0.28 -1.57
C ALA A 60 -11.53 -1.65 -2.22
N ASP A 61 -12.28 -1.67 -3.32
CA ASP A 61 -12.63 -2.89 -4.05
C ASP A 61 -11.41 -3.62 -4.62
N ILE A 62 -10.36 -2.87 -5.00
CA ILE A 62 -9.13 -3.44 -5.54
C ILE A 62 -8.20 -3.85 -4.41
N ALA A 63 -8.02 -3.00 -3.40
CA ALA A 63 -7.11 -3.24 -2.28
C ALA A 63 -7.52 -4.48 -1.46
N THR A 64 -8.83 -4.74 -1.33
CA THR A 64 -9.37 -5.83 -0.50
C THR A 64 -9.48 -7.18 -1.22
N LEU A 65 -9.06 -7.28 -2.49
CA LEU A 65 -9.05 -8.55 -3.22
C LEU A 65 -8.16 -9.57 -2.52
N SER A 66 -8.69 -10.76 -2.25
CA SER A 66 -7.97 -11.87 -1.60
C SER A 66 -7.11 -12.69 -2.56
N ASP A 67 -7.33 -12.57 -3.86
CA ASP A 67 -6.61 -13.30 -4.91
C ASP A 67 -5.64 -12.38 -5.67
N ILE A 68 -4.38 -12.79 -5.71
CA ILE A 68 -3.31 -12.06 -6.37
C ILE A 68 -3.53 -11.93 -7.89
N GLU A 69 -4.10 -12.94 -8.55
CA GLU A 69 -4.34 -12.89 -10.00
C GLU A 69 -5.42 -11.86 -10.34
N LYS A 70 -6.49 -11.81 -9.53
CA LYS A 70 -7.54 -10.79 -9.65
C LYS A 70 -6.99 -9.39 -9.37
N PHE A 71 -6.18 -9.26 -8.32
CA PHE A 71 -5.52 -8.00 -7.98
C PHE A 71 -4.67 -7.48 -9.14
N LYS A 72 -3.79 -8.32 -9.73
CA LYS A 72 -2.96 -7.93 -10.87
C LYS A 72 -3.80 -7.40 -12.04
N ARG A 73 -4.88 -8.10 -12.41
CA ARG A 73 -5.76 -7.69 -13.52
C ARG A 73 -6.46 -6.36 -13.22
N ALA A 74 -6.92 -6.17 -11.99
CA ALA A 74 -7.59 -4.94 -11.58
C ALA A 74 -6.64 -3.72 -11.59
N VAL A 75 -5.42 -3.90 -11.10
CA VAL A 75 -4.41 -2.81 -11.03
C VAL A 75 -3.98 -2.31 -12.41
N VAL A 76 -3.92 -3.17 -13.42
CA VAL A 76 -3.55 -2.77 -14.80
C VAL A 76 -4.49 -1.70 -15.36
N ASN A 77 -5.75 -1.68 -14.92
CA ASN A 77 -6.75 -0.72 -15.40
C ASN A 77 -6.77 0.59 -14.59
N VAL A 78 -5.99 0.71 -13.52
CA VAL A 78 -5.92 1.91 -12.68
C VAL A 78 -5.01 2.95 -13.34
N ARG A 79 -5.53 4.16 -13.56
CA ARG A 79 -4.75 5.32 -14.02
C ARG A 79 -4.32 6.14 -12.79
N TYR A 80 -3.04 6.52 -12.69
CA TYR A 80 -2.41 7.13 -11.50
C TYR A 80 -2.09 8.62 -11.64
#